data_AF-A0A0M9VH03-F1
#
_entry.id   AF-A0A0M9VH03-F1
#
_cell.length_a   1.000
_cell.length_b   1.000
_cell.length_c   1.000
_cell.angle_alpha   90.00
_cell.angle_beta   90.00
_cell.angle_gamma   90.00
#
_symmetry.space_group_name_H-M   'P 1'
#
loop_
_entity.id
_entity.type
_entity.pdbx_description
1 polymer ?
#
loop_
_entity_poly.entity_id
_entity_poly.type
_entity_poly.pdbx_seq_one_letter_code
_entity_poly.pdbx_strand_id
1 'polypeptide(L)'
;MGKILSREGYFKFITMTLYEFLGLTDLQQYQAVWHQGNHIDTLVHKDAIYLLYAMGNFYVEIMYSKDSHDILGKNQFKYGEHLEKYLPKLDLL
;
A
#
# COMPACT_ATOMS: atom_id res chain seq x y z
N MET A 1 16.35 -6.82 -0.62
CA MET A 1 16.25 -5.77 -1.66
C MET A 1 17.44 -5.91 -2.62
N GLY A 2 17.17 -6.19 -3.90
CA GLY A 2 18.22 -6.36 -4.92
C GLY A 2 18.66 -5.02 -5.50
N LYS A 3 19.97 -4.79 -5.58
CA LYS A 3 20.58 -3.62 -6.24
C LYS A 3 21.00 -4.03 -7.65
N ILE A 4 20.60 -3.29 -8.68
CA ILE A 4 21.10 -3.48 -10.05
C ILE A 4 21.80 -2.20 -10.47
N LEU A 5 23.03 -2.34 -10.97
CA LEU A 5 23.83 -1.24 -11.50
C LEU A 5 23.32 -0.88 -12.90
N SER A 6 22.88 0.36 -13.11
CA SER A 6 22.67 0.88 -14.47
C SER A 6 24.03 1.28 -15.08
N ARG A 7 24.13 1.23 -16.41
CA ARG A 7 25.35 1.53 -17.18
C ARG A 7 25.95 2.93 -16.94
N GLU A 8 25.20 3.83 -16.28
CA GLU A 8 25.63 5.21 -16.02
C GLU A 8 25.92 5.52 -14.54
N GLY A 9 26.10 4.50 -13.69
CA GLY A 9 26.53 4.72 -12.29
C GLY A 9 25.42 5.21 -11.35
N TYR A 10 24.20 5.42 -11.84
CA TYR A 10 23.03 5.68 -11.00
C TYR A 10 22.44 4.36 -10.50
N PHE A 11 22.32 4.23 -9.17
CA PHE A 11 21.56 3.16 -8.54
C PHE A 11 20.07 3.37 -8.86
N LYS A 12 19.53 2.59 -9.81
CA LYS A 12 18.07 2.50 -9.97
C LYS A 12 17.56 1.57 -8.87
N PHE A 13 16.94 2.14 -7.85
CA PHE A 13 16.05 1.35 -7.01
C PHE A 13 14.90 0.90 -7.91
N ILE A 14 14.82 -0.39 -8.21
CA ILE A 14 13.67 -0.95 -8.93
C ILE A 14 12.54 -1.02 -7.92
N THR A 15 11.89 0.12 -7.69
CA THR A 15 10.61 0.16 -6.99
C THR A 15 9.53 -0.19 -7.99
N MET A 16 8.70 -1.17 -7.65
CA MET A 16 7.55 -1.54 -8.45
C MET A 16 6.67 -0.33 -8.70
N THR A 17 6.31 -0.13 -9.96
CA THR A 17 5.35 0.89 -10.38
C THR A 17 3.93 0.38 -10.21
N LEU A 18 2.96 1.30 -10.12
CA LEU A 18 1.54 0.94 -10.10
C LEU A 18 1.14 0.09 -11.33
N TYR A 19 1.70 0.36 -12.50
CA TYR A 19 1.40 -0.41 -13.71
C TYR A 19 1.88 -1.87 -13.60
N GLU A 20 3.11 -2.08 -13.12
CA GLU A 20 3.65 -3.42 -12.90
C GLU A 20 2.84 -4.18 -11.85
N PHE A 21 2.43 -3.48 -10.77
CA PHE A 21 1.57 -4.05 -9.74
C PHE A 21 0.21 -4.49 -10.29
N LEU A 22 -0.44 -3.65 -11.11
CA LEU A 22 -1.72 -3.97 -11.76
C LEU A 22 -1.61 -5.12 -12.77
N GLY A 23 -0.41 -5.42 -13.27
CA GLY A 23 -0.15 -6.58 -14.12
C GLY A 23 -0.01 -7.91 -13.36
N LEU A 24 0.12 -7.88 -12.03
CA LEU A 24 0.19 -9.08 -11.20
C LEU A 24 -1.20 -9.70 -11.00
N THR A 25 -1.24 -11.01 -10.73
CA THR A 25 -2.48 -11.66 -10.29
C THR A 25 -2.91 -11.14 -8.92
N ASP A 26 -4.19 -11.37 -8.60
CA ASP A 26 -4.78 -10.92 -7.33
C ASP A 26 -3.98 -11.40 -6.10
N LEU A 27 -3.61 -12.68 -6.07
CA LEU A 27 -2.78 -13.27 -5.02
C LEU A 27 -1.37 -12.68 -4.99
N GLN A 28 -0.75 -12.47 -6.16
CA GLN A 28 0.58 -11.87 -6.26
C GLN A 28 0.59 -10.42 -5.79
N GLN A 29 -0.49 -9.67 -6.00
CA GLN A 29 -0.64 -8.32 -5.47
C GLN A 29 -0.63 -8.31 -3.94
N TYR A 30 -1.38 -9.21 -3.29
CA TYR A 30 -1.34 -9.33 -1.82
C TYR A 30 0.05 -9.72 -1.30
N GLN A 31 0.68 -10.72 -1.92
CA GLN A 31 2.05 -11.12 -1.58
C GLN A 31 3.04 -9.97 -1.76
N ALA A 32 2.93 -9.21 -2.84
CA ALA A 32 3.74 -8.02 -3.09
C ALA A 32 3.58 -6.99 -1.97
N VAL A 33 2.35 -6.68 -1.55
CA VAL A 33 2.09 -5.74 -0.46
C VAL A 33 2.71 -6.23 0.85
N TRP A 34 2.48 -7.48 1.25
CA TRP A 34 2.98 -7.99 2.52
C TRP A 34 4.50 -8.16 2.57
N HIS A 35 5.15 -8.46 1.44
CA HIS A 35 6.60 -8.69 1.40
C HIS A 35 7.44 -7.46 1.04
N GLN A 36 6.86 -6.49 0.32
CA GLN A 36 7.61 -5.36 -0.23
C GLN A 36 7.05 -4.00 0.22
N GLY A 37 5.80 -3.96 0.68
CA GLY A 37 5.17 -2.74 1.15
C GLY A 37 5.76 -2.27 2.46
N ASN A 38 5.90 -0.95 2.60
CA ASN A 38 6.16 -0.33 3.89
C ASN A 38 4.82 0.00 4.55
N HIS A 39 4.52 -0.61 5.69
CA HIS A 39 3.31 -0.30 6.45
C HIS A 39 3.39 1.14 6.97
N ILE A 40 2.36 1.94 6.69
CA ILE A 40 2.29 3.36 7.03
C ILE A 40 1.38 3.56 8.23
N ASP A 41 0.17 3.02 8.18
CA ASP A 41 -0.83 3.23 9.22
C ASP A 41 -1.91 2.13 9.22
N THR A 42 -2.62 2.02 10.32
CA THR A 42 -3.77 1.13 10.51
C THR A 42 -4.95 1.93 11.03
N LEU A 43 -6.02 1.97 10.24
CA LEU A 43 -7.28 2.59 10.63
C LEU A 43 -8.29 1.50 10.99
N VAL A 44 -8.83 1.57 12.22
CA VAL A 44 -9.98 0.74 12.61
C VAL A 44 -11.23 1.60 12.53
N HIS A 45 -12.18 1.22 11.69
CA HIS A 45 -13.43 1.95 11.54
C HIS A 45 -14.61 0.98 11.43
N LYS A 46 -15.55 1.07 12.38
CA LYS A 46 -16.70 0.16 12.51
C LYS A 46 -16.24 -1.30 12.57
N ASP A 47 -16.64 -2.10 11.58
CA ASP A 47 -16.42 -3.53 11.47
C ASP A 47 -15.29 -3.88 10.47
N ALA A 48 -14.50 -2.88 10.08
CA ALA A 48 -13.38 -3.06 9.16
C ALA A 48 -12.06 -2.50 9.74
N ILE A 49 -10.97 -3.17 9.36
CA ILE A 49 -9.60 -2.75 9.61
C ILE A 49 -8.95 -2.44 8.27
N TYR A 50 -8.38 -1.25 8.12
CA TYR A 50 -7.70 -0.80 6.92
C TYR A 50 -6.21 -0.66 7.22
N LEU A 51 -5.38 -1.36 6.46
CA LEU A 51 -3.92 -1.27 6.57
C LEU A 51 -3.39 -0.57 5.33
N LEU A 52 -2.75 0.58 5.54
CA LEU A 52 -2.15 1.36 4.46
C LEU A 52 -0.68 0.99 4.29
N TYR A 53 -0.30 0.65 3.07
CA TYR A 53 1.07 0.35 2.69
C TYR A 53 1.54 1.30 1.60
N ALA A 54 2.78 1.78 1.70
CA ALA A 54 3.46 2.45 0.61
C ALA A 54 4.25 1.43 -0.22
N MET A 55 4.02 1.46 -1.54
CA MET A 55 4.65 0.58 -2.54
C MET A 55 5.52 1.43 -3.48
N GLY A 56 6.57 2.05 -2.96
CA GLY A 56 7.40 2.98 -3.72
C GLY A 56 6.71 4.33 -3.93
N ASN A 57 6.09 4.55 -5.10
CA ASN A 57 5.46 5.83 -5.46
C ASN A 57 3.92 5.80 -5.51
N PHE A 58 3.33 4.76 -4.94
CA PHE A 58 1.88 4.61 -4.78
C PHE A 58 1.57 3.91 -3.46
N TYR A 59 0.29 3.85 -3.13
CA TYR A 59 -0.22 3.24 -1.91
C TYR A 59 -1.16 2.08 -2.25
N VAL A 60 -1.18 1.11 -1.35
CA VAL A 60 -2.17 0.03 -1.34
C VAL A 60 -2.78 -0.06 0.04
N GLU A 61 -4.10 -0.03 0.09
CA GLU A 61 -4.89 -0.29 1.27
C GLU A 61 -5.40 -1.72 1.22
N ILE A 62 -5.19 -2.48 2.29
CA ILE A 62 -5.80 -3.80 2.48
C ILE A 62 -6.90 -3.68 3.52
N MET A 63 -8.07 -4.20 3.21
CA MET A 63 -9.23 -4.17 4.09
C MET A 63 -9.50 -5.56 4.66
N TYR A 64 -9.67 -5.63 5.97
CA TYR A 64 -10.03 -6.84 6.70
C TYR A 64 -11.35 -6.65 7.44
N SER A 65 -12.10 -7.74 7.57
CA SER A 65 -13.20 -7.86 8.52
C SER A 65 -12.62 -7.80 9.92
N LYS A 66 -13.15 -6.92 10.78
CA LYS A 66 -12.69 -6.81 12.16
C LYS A 66 -13.00 -8.07 12.97
N ASP A 67 -14.12 -8.72 12.67
CA ASP A 67 -14.61 -9.86 13.45
C ASP A 67 -13.96 -11.17 12.97
N SER A 68 -14.02 -11.44 11.67
CA SER A 68 -13.53 -12.70 11.10
C SER A 68 -12.06 -12.66 10.66
N HIS A 69 -11.45 -11.48 10.59
CA HIS A 69 -10.10 -11.27 10.04
C HIS A 69 -9.94 -11.72 8.58
N ASP A 70 -11.05 -11.93 7.87
CA ASP A 70 -11.03 -12.22 6.44
C ASP A 70 -10.64 -10.98 5.64
N ILE A 71 -9.92 -11.19 4.54
CA ILE A 71 -9.62 -10.13 3.57
C ILE A 71 -10.91 -9.77 2.82
N LEU A 72 -11.37 -8.53 3.01
CA LEU A 72 -12.53 -7.98 2.32
C LEU A 72 -12.17 -7.40 0.95
N GLY A 73 -10.92 -6.94 0.78
CA GLY A 73 -10.43 -6.45 -0.51
C GLY A 73 -9.16 -5.61 -0.39
N LYS A 74 -8.83 -4.97 -1.51
CA LYS A 74 -7.72 -4.02 -1.61
C LYS A 74 -8.06 -2.85 -2.52
N ASN A 75 -7.41 -1.72 -2.30
CA ASN A 75 -7.49 -0.54 -3.15
C ASN A 75 -6.10 0.07 -3.37
N GLN A 76 -5.79 0.48 -4.59
CA GLN A 76 -4.48 1.01 -4.99
C GLN A 76 -4.62 2.40 -5.60
N PHE A 77 -3.80 3.34 -5.17
CA PHE A 77 -3.89 4.75 -5.59
C PHE A 77 -2.56 5.47 -5.45
N LYS A 78 -2.32 6.54 -6.23
CA LYS A 78 -1.06 7.31 -6.15
C LYS A 78 -1.04 8.36 -5.04
N TYR A 79 -2.10 9.15 -4.92
CA TYR A 79 -2.25 10.26 -3.98
C TYR A 79 -3.72 10.73 -4.01
N GLY A 80 -4.12 11.56 -3.05
CA GLY A 80 -5.44 12.22 -3.03
C GLY A 80 -6.35 11.78 -1.88
N GLU A 81 -7.66 11.94 -2.07
CA GLU A 81 -8.71 11.85 -1.05
C GLU A 81 -8.65 10.57 -0.19
N HIS A 82 -8.15 9.45 -0.74
CA HIS A 82 -8.00 8.21 0.02
C HIS A 82 -7.00 8.27 1.17
N LEU A 83 -6.07 9.24 1.15
CA LEU A 83 -5.16 9.50 2.27
C LEU A 83 -5.79 10.37 3.37
N GLU A 84 -6.86 11.12 3.06
CA GLU A 84 -7.44 12.07 4.00
C GLU A 84 -7.97 11.38 5.26
N LYS A 85 -8.49 10.16 5.13
CA LYS A 85 -8.98 9.37 6.28
C LYS A 85 -7.86 8.92 7.23
N TYR A 86 -6.60 9.01 6.82
CA TYR A 86 -5.41 8.73 7.64
C TYR A 86 -4.75 10.00 8.16
N LEU A 87 -5.22 11.19 7.74
CA LEU A 87 -4.71 12.43 8.31
C LEU A 87 -5.23 12.56 9.76
N PRO A 88 -4.40 13.07 10.69
CA PRO A 88 -4.87 13.45 12.01
C PRO A 88 -6.07 14.39 11.84
N LYS A 89 -7.19 14.05 12.46
CA LYS A 89 -8.32 14.98 12.53
C LYS A 89 -7.83 16.18 13.34
N LEU A 90 -7.66 17.31 12.67
CA LEU A 90 -7.47 18.59 13.33
C LEU A 90 -8.79 18.91 14.03
N ASP A 91 -8.87 18.60 15.32
CA ASP A 91 -9.85 19.23 16.20
C ASP A 91 -9.45 20.70 16.29
N LEU A 92 -10.02 21.54 15.42
CA LEU A 92 -9.97 22.98 15.58
C LEU A 92 -10.77 23.30 16.86
N LEU A 93 -10.03 23.50 17.95
CA LEU A 93 -10.54 23.97 19.24
C LEU A 93 -11.26 25.31 19.12
#